data_AF-A0A7G2TA87-F1
#
_entry.id   AF-A0A7G2TA87-F1
#
_cell.length_a   1.000
_cell.length_b   1.000
_cell.length_c   1.000
_cell.angle_alpha   90.00
_cell.angle_beta   90.00
_cell.angle_gamma   90.00
#
_symmetry.space_group_name_H-M   'P 1'
#
loop_
_entity.id
_entity.type
_entity.pdbx_description
1 polymer ?
#
loop_
_entity_poly.entity_id
_entity_poly.type
_entity_poly.pdbx_seq_one_letter_code
_entity_poly.pdbx_strand_id
1 'polypeptide(L)'
;MKKFLIGLLIFIVLLGAAALYLNTYLENQLRDIIQTKLPSSLAIEYEELDIDSWQGNASLKNATVRINISDSVPKSEVKNATVNLKGFKHWRYFKSKDIYFNQVSIEADTLTHYKQSSAEPKKQTNSDSLDNPLTEEKLDRKFKIKDFDLKAAYIQILKPRSSEVALHTAHFSLDLKNVTPAESQRILRPFEYESVLIKTDSIYYKTNAYDALKIKHLEWNGSSLSLNETQLVTEVSRSKLSELISKERDHMNFTIKKVDISNLTYGQNDGKFFFKAPKLTLEAPFLDIYRDKRIADDNSTKALYSKMLRELKFDLMIDTIALKNGGITYTERVNNQEQAGQLYFDNLNATITNVGNTYKKGEKKTKIDLNARFMKSAPFSVDWDFDVQDAQDKFRFVGTLSNLPAKQLQAFTGPNLGVEMTGSVARTYFTIYGNNYSSHIDMQMTYDDFKVSILNQEKGKKKWLVSTLANIFISKTSKNDEGGFKEGSGDVNRNQTKSFFNYLWLNLKDGMLKTVTALD
;
A
#
# COMPACT_ATOMS: atom_id res chain seq x y z
N MET A 1 -73.61 20.55 6.37
CA MET A 1 -72.48 20.16 7.24
C MET A 1 -72.46 18.66 7.57
N LYS A 2 -73.48 18.07 8.21
CA LYS A 2 -73.48 16.64 8.61
C LYS A 2 -73.27 15.64 7.45
N LYS A 3 -73.95 15.82 6.31
CA LYS A 3 -73.78 14.98 5.11
C LYS A 3 -72.39 15.11 4.46
N PHE A 4 -71.81 16.31 4.53
CA PHE A 4 -70.45 16.57 4.04
C PHE A 4 -69.39 15.90 4.95
N LEU A 5 -69.55 15.98 6.27
CA LEU A 5 -68.70 15.28 7.24
C LEU A 5 -68.76 13.76 7.10
N ILE A 6 -69.96 13.20 6.86
CA ILE A 6 -70.13 11.76 6.61
C ILE A 6 -69.47 11.35 5.29
N GLY A 7 -69.64 12.14 4.22
CA GLY A 7 -68.97 11.90 2.94
C GLY A 7 -67.45 11.96 3.04
N LEU A 8 -66.91 12.93 3.81
CA LEU A 8 -65.49 13.05 4.09
C LEU A 8 -64.96 11.84 4.87
N LEU A 9 -65.68 11.39 5.89
CA LEU A 9 -65.30 10.22 6.69
C LEU A 9 -65.27 8.95 5.82
N ILE A 10 -66.28 8.72 4.99
CA ILE A 10 -66.34 7.59 4.06
C ILE A 10 -65.17 7.65 3.06
N PHE A 11 -64.86 8.83 2.53
CA PHE A 11 -63.73 9.02 1.64
C PHE A 11 -62.39 8.70 2.31
N ILE A 12 -62.19 9.13 3.56
CA ILE A 12 -60.99 8.82 4.35
C ILE A 12 -60.88 7.31 4.62
N VAL A 13 -61.99 6.64 4.98
CA VAL A 13 -62.01 5.19 5.21
C VAL A 13 -61.71 4.42 3.92
N LEU A 14 -62.28 4.83 2.79
CA LEU A 14 -61.99 4.23 1.48
C LEU A 14 -60.54 4.46 1.06
N LEU A 15 -59.98 5.65 1.30
CA LEU A 15 -58.56 5.93 1.07
C LEU A 15 -57.66 5.05 1.95
N GLY A 16 -58.02 4.87 3.22
CA GLY A 16 -57.31 3.98 4.15
C GLY A 16 -57.35 2.52 3.68
N ALA A 17 -58.53 2.02 3.29
CA ALA A 17 -58.68 0.67 2.75
C ALA A 17 -57.92 0.47 1.42
N ALA A 18 -57.94 1.46 0.54
CA ALA A 18 -57.17 1.44 -0.71
C ALA A 18 -55.66 1.44 -0.46
N ALA A 19 -55.18 2.18 0.55
CA ALA A 19 -53.78 2.18 0.95
C ALA A 19 -53.34 0.81 1.51
N LEU A 20 -54.16 0.18 2.37
CA LEU A 20 -53.89 -1.17 2.88
C LEU A 20 -53.86 -2.23 1.77
N TYR A 21 -54.82 -2.15 0.83
CA TYR A 21 -54.85 -3.02 -0.34
C TYR A 21 -53.62 -2.82 -1.23
N LEU A 22 -53.21 -1.57 -1.49
CA LEU A 22 -52.05 -1.26 -2.32
C LEU A 22 -50.74 -1.76 -1.70
N ASN A 23 -50.56 -1.64 -0.38
CA ASN A 23 -49.41 -2.20 0.34
C ASN A 23 -49.34 -3.72 0.14
N THR A 24 -50.46 -4.42 0.41
CA THR A 24 -50.54 -5.88 0.28
C THR A 24 -50.29 -6.34 -1.16
N TYR A 25 -50.85 -5.61 -2.14
CA TYR A 25 -50.67 -5.91 -3.56
C TYR A 25 -49.21 -5.76 -3.99
N LEU A 26 -48.55 -4.65 -3.64
CA LEU A 26 -47.15 -4.41 -3.97
C LEU A 26 -46.21 -5.38 -3.25
N GLU A 27 -46.57 -5.80 -2.03
CA GLU A 27 -45.81 -6.79 -1.29
C GLU A 27 -45.80 -8.12 -2.03
N ASN A 28 -46.98 -8.63 -2.40
CA ASN A 28 -47.09 -9.87 -3.17
C ASN A 28 -46.36 -9.79 -4.53
N GLN A 29 -46.40 -8.64 -5.21
CA GLN A 29 -45.67 -8.44 -6.46
C GLN A 29 -44.14 -8.49 -6.25
N LEU A 30 -43.63 -7.84 -5.21
CA LEU A 30 -42.19 -7.89 -4.90
C LEU A 30 -41.77 -9.30 -4.47
N ARG A 31 -42.59 -10.00 -3.68
CA ARG A 31 -42.35 -11.41 -3.31
C ARG A 31 -42.25 -12.30 -4.56
N ASP A 32 -43.19 -12.16 -5.50
CA ASP A 32 -43.16 -12.89 -6.78
C ASP A 32 -41.88 -12.57 -7.57
N ILE A 33 -41.54 -11.29 -7.73
CA ILE A 33 -40.32 -10.89 -8.47
C ILE A 33 -39.06 -11.52 -7.85
N ILE A 34 -38.93 -11.49 -6.52
CA ILE A 34 -37.78 -12.08 -5.81
C ILE A 34 -37.73 -13.60 -6.00
N GLN A 35 -38.88 -14.28 -6.02
CA GLN A 35 -38.93 -15.74 -6.11
C GLN A 35 -38.83 -16.29 -7.53
N THR A 36 -39.36 -15.58 -8.53
CA THR A 36 -39.57 -16.15 -9.88
C THR A 36 -38.79 -15.46 -10.99
N LYS A 37 -38.33 -14.21 -10.78
CA LYS A 37 -37.73 -13.39 -11.85
C LYS A 37 -36.26 -13.03 -11.62
N LEU A 38 -35.67 -13.42 -10.50
CA LEU A 38 -34.23 -13.27 -10.29
C LEU A 38 -33.44 -14.24 -11.17
N PRO A 39 -32.27 -13.83 -11.70
CA PRO A 39 -31.40 -14.75 -12.42
C PRO A 39 -30.94 -15.90 -11.51
N SER A 40 -30.75 -17.10 -12.06
CA SER A 40 -30.36 -18.30 -11.29
C SER A 40 -29.04 -18.16 -10.53
N SER A 41 -28.20 -17.19 -10.91
CA SER A 41 -26.97 -16.83 -10.23
C SER A 41 -27.18 -15.98 -8.97
N LEU A 42 -28.40 -15.54 -8.66
CA LEU A 42 -28.72 -14.69 -7.52
C LEU A 42 -29.83 -15.33 -6.67
N ALA A 43 -29.53 -15.63 -5.42
CA ALA A 43 -30.50 -16.07 -4.43
C ALA A 43 -30.66 -15.01 -3.34
N ILE A 44 -31.92 -14.71 -3.00
CA ILE A 44 -32.26 -13.77 -1.92
C ILE A 44 -33.22 -14.48 -0.97
N GLU A 45 -32.79 -14.63 0.28
CA GLU A 45 -33.61 -15.09 1.41
C GLU A 45 -33.87 -13.90 2.33
N TYR A 46 -35.03 -13.82 2.97
CA TYR A 46 -35.39 -12.75 3.90
C TYR A 46 -36.52 -13.20 4.82
N GLU A 47 -36.63 -12.57 5.99
CA GLU A 47 -37.69 -12.88 6.96
C GLU A 47 -38.89 -11.95 6.79
N GLU A 48 -38.63 -10.65 6.69
CA GLU A 48 -39.67 -9.62 6.64
C GLU A 48 -39.48 -8.71 5.43
N LEU A 49 -40.61 -8.39 4.77
CA LEU A 49 -40.72 -7.40 3.71
C LEU A 49 -41.86 -6.45 4.09
N ASP A 50 -41.52 -5.21 4.43
CA ASP A 50 -42.46 -4.17 4.79
C ASP A 50 -42.58 -3.16 3.63
N ILE A 51 -43.81 -2.75 3.29
CA ILE A 51 -44.07 -1.73 2.26
C ILE A 51 -45.00 -0.66 2.79
N ASP A 52 -44.57 0.59 2.66
CA ASP A 52 -45.41 1.77 2.77
C ASP A 52 -45.51 2.43 1.39
N SER A 53 -46.53 2.04 0.65
CA SER A 53 -46.77 2.52 -0.71
C SER A 53 -47.15 4.00 -0.77
N TRP A 54 -47.60 4.59 0.33
CA TRP A 54 -47.99 6.00 0.36
C TRP A 54 -46.78 6.91 0.50
N GLN A 55 -45.87 6.58 1.42
CA GLN A 55 -44.62 7.31 1.59
C GLN A 55 -43.54 6.89 0.57
N GLY A 56 -43.77 5.79 -0.14
CA GLY A 56 -42.81 5.21 -1.09
C GLY A 56 -41.63 4.57 -0.38
N ASN A 57 -41.88 3.93 0.76
CA ASN A 57 -40.86 3.23 1.53
C ASN A 57 -41.01 1.71 1.37
N ALA A 58 -39.89 1.00 1.40
CA ALA A 58 -39.86 -0.45 1.50
C ALA A 58 -38.70 -0.85 2.40
N SER A 59 -38.85 -1.91 3.17
CA SER A 59 -37.80 -2.47 4.02
C SER A 59 -37.75 -3.98 3.86
N LEU A 60 -36.53 -4.51 3.75
CA LEU A 60 -36.25 -5.94 3.77
C LEU A 60 -35.38 -6.21 4.99
N LYS A 61 -35.81 -7.08 5.91
CA LYS A 61 -35.05 -7.39 7.14
C LYS A 61 -34.52 -8.83 7.13
N ASN A 62 -33.38 -9.01 7.80
CA ASN A 62 -32.67 -10.28 7.94
C ASN A 62 -32.42 -10.97 6.60
N ALA A 63 -32.11 -10.16 5.57
CA ALA A 63 -31.90 -10.64 4.23
C ALA A 63 -30.54 -11.29 4.07
N THR A 64 -30.48 -12.40 3.33
CA THR A 64 -29.25 -13.03 2.89
C THR A 64 -29.23 -13.07 1.37
N VAL A 65 -28.22 -12.43 0.77
CA VAL A 65 -28.04 -12.35 -0.68
C VAL A 65 -26.83 -13.19 -1.07
N ARG A 66 -27.00 -14.17 -1.95
CA ARG A 66 -25.92 -15.02 -2.47
C ARG A 66 -25.81 -14.87 -3.97
N ILE A 67 -24.61 -14.58 -4.45
CA ILE A 67 -24.25 -14.59 -5.86
C ILE A 67 -23.51 -15.90 -6.13
N ASN A 68 -24.13 -16.83 -6.84
CA ASN A 68 -23.61 -18.17 -7.12
C ASN A 68 -23.00 -18.25 -8.53
N ILE A 69 -21.93 -19.03 -8.66
CA ILE A 69 -21.34 -19.42 -9.97
C ILE A 69 -21.47 -20.94 -10.17
N SER A 70 -21.43 -21.73 -9.09
CA SER A 70 -21.66 -23.17 -9.10
C SER A 70 -22.37 -23.60 -7.82
N ASP A 71 -22.95 -24.79 -7.82
CA ASP A 71 -23.88 -25.28 -6.79
C ASP A 71 -23.31 -25.40 -5.37
N SER A 72 -21.98 -25.36 -5.19
CA SER A 72 -21.34 -25.67 -3.91
C SER A 72 -20.70 -24.49 -3.16
N VAL A 73 -20.36 -23.37 -3.81
CA VAL A 73 -19.74 -22.21 -3.15
C VAL A 73 -20.20 -20.90 -3.80
N PRO A 74 -20.80 -19.95 -3.04
CA PRO A 74 -21.15 -18.64 -3.57
C PRO A 74 -19.88 -17.86 -3.96
N LYS A 75 -19.95 -17.05 -5.01
CA LYS A 75 -18.93 -16.07 -5.38
C LYS A 75 -18.88 -14.93 -4.36
N SER A 76 -20.06 -14.46 -3.97
CA SER A 76 -20.22 -13.41 -2.96
C SER A 76 -21.46 -13.68 -2.13
N GLU A 77 -21.43 -13.30 -0.87
CA GLU A 77 -22.52 -13.48 0.08
C GLU A 77 -22.63 -12.25 0.98
N VAL A 78 -23.85 -11.75 1.16
CA VAL A 78 -24.20 -10.74 2.15
C VAL A 78 -25.14 -11.39 3.15
N LYS A 79 -24.82 -11.33 4.44
CA LYS A 79 -25.62 -11.95 5.52
C LYS A 79 -26.25 -10.92 6.43
N ASN A 80 -27.45 -11.26 6.91
CA ASN A 80 -28.22 -10.50 7.89
C ASN A 80 -28.32 -9.01 7.51
N ALA A 81 -28.69 -8.75 6.27
CA ALA A 81 -28.82 -7.41 5.73
C ALA A 81 -30.22 -6.86 6.01
N THR A 82 -30.27 -5.64 6.51
CA THR A 82 -31.46 -4.78 6.48
C THR A 82 -31.30 -3.78 5.36
N VAL A 83 -32.21 -3.83 4.38
CA VAL A 83 -32.24 -2.91 3.24
C VAL A 83 -33.45 -1.99 3.40
N ASN A 84 -33.23 -0.68 3.47
CA ASN A 84 -34.30 0.30 3.51
C ASN A 84 -34.27 1.17 2.27
N LEU A 85 -35.41 1.26 1.60
CA LEU A 85 -35.68 2.17 0.50
C LEU A 85 -36.65 3.24 1.01
N LYS A 86 -36.34 4.52 0.82
CA LYS A 86 -37.20 5.61 1.29
C LYS A 86 -37.51 6.63 0.20
N GLY A 87 -38.75 7.12 0.24
CA GLY A 87 -39.20 8.27 -0.56
C GLY A 87 -39.17 8.02 -2.06
N PHE A 88 -39.62 6.85 -2.50
CA PHE A 88 -39.82 6.56 -3.92
C PHE A 88 -40.75 7.61 -4.57
N LYS A 89 -40.35 8.15 -5.72
CA LYS A 89 -41.13 9.21 -6.40
C LYS A 89 -42.15 8.62 -7.37
N HIS A 90 -43.28 8.17 -6.83
CA HIS A 90 -44.39 7.57 -7.58
C HIS A 90 -44.79 8.38 -8.82
N TRP A 91 -44.97 9.70 -8.69
CA TRP A 91 -45.39 10.55 -9.81
C TRP A 91 -44.36 10.59 -10.95
N ARG A 92 -43.07 10.56 -10.60
CA ARG A 92 -41.98 10.55 -11.56
C ARG A 92 -41.94 9.21 -12.31
N TYR A 93 -42.08 8.11 -11.58
CA TYR A 93 -42.22 6.78 -12.19
C TYR A 93 -43.47 6.68 -13.08
N PHE A 94 -44.62 7.21 -12.65
CA PHE A 94 -45.84 7.19 -13.44
C PHE A 94 -45.69 7.96 -14.76
N LYS A 95 -45.13 9.17 -14.71
CA LYS A 95 -45.03 10.08 -15.86
C LYS A 95 -43.90 9.72 -16.83
N SER A 96 -42.72 9.34 -16.33
CA SER A 96 -41.52 9.16 -17.16
C SER A 96 -40.84 7.80 -16.98
N LYS A 97 -41.38 6.90 -16.15
CA LYS A 97 -40.77 5.60 -15.81
C LYS A 97 -39.41 5.68 -15.11
N ASP A 98 -39.01 6.87 -14.65
CA ASP A 98 -37.79 7.05 -13.86
C ASP A 98 -37.94 6.38 -12.49
N ILE A 99 -36.92 5.62 -12.10
CA ILE A 99 -36.79 5.07 -10.75
C ILE A 99 -35.97 6.07 -9.93
N TYR A 100 -36.61 6.66 -8.93
CA TYR A 100 -35.95 7.62 -8.05
C TYR A 100 -36.26 7.32 -6.59
N PHE A 101 -35.22 7.21 -5.77
CA PHE A 101 -35.31 7.11 -4.31
C PHE A 101 -34.62 8.29 -3.63
N ASN A 102 -35.23 8.80 -2.55
CA ASN A 102 -34.57 9.78 -1.70
C ASN A 102 -33.39 9.13 -0.97
N GLN A 103 -33.58 7.92 -0.42
CA GLN A 103 -32.52 7.23 0.30
C GLN A 103 -32.59 5.73 0.05
N VAL A 104 -31.43 5.10 -0.06
CA VAL A 104 -31.22 3.66 -0.01
C VAL A 104 -30.17 3.37 1.03
N SER A 105 -30.50 2.66 2.10
CA SER A 105 -29.55 2.30 3.14
C SER A 105 -29.47 0.78 3.30
N ILE A 106 -28.27 0.24 3.38
CA ILE A 106 -28.01 -1.18 3.63
C ILE A 106 -27.18 -1.28 4.89
N GLU A 107 -27.67 -2.02 5.88
CA GLU A 107 -26.91 -2.39 7.08
C GLU A 107 -26.80 -3.91 7.11
N ALA A 108 -25.58 -4.44 7.13
CA ALA A 108 -25.36 -5.89 7.08
C ALA A 108 -24.31 -6.33 8.10
N ASP A 109 -24.42 -7.56 8.59
CA ASP A 109 -23.36 -8.11 9.45
C ASP A 109 -22.10 -8.34 8.62
N THR A 110 -22.24 -8.99 7.46
CA THR A 110 -21.06 -9.47 6.71
C THR A 110 -21.25 -9.33 5.21
N LEU A 111 -20.22 -8.85 4.53
CA LEU A 111 -20.07 -8.96 3.08
C LEU A 111 -18.84 -9.82 2.79
N THR A 112 -19.05 -11.03 2.30
CA THR A 112 -17.99 -12.00 2.02
C THR A 112 -17.84 -12.20 0.52
N HIS A 113 -16.62 -12.08 0.01
CA HIS A 113 -16.28 -12.47 -1.35
C HIS A 113 -15.30 -13.65 -1.34
N TYR A 114 -15.55 -14.64 -2.18
CA TYR A 114 -14.69 -15.82 -2.30
C TYR A 114 -13.83 -15.67 -3.55
N LYS A 115 -12.52 -15.55 -3.36
CA LYS A 115 -11.56 -15.43 -4.46
C LYS A 115 -11.65 -16.69 -5.32
N GLN A 116 -11.61 -16.54 -6.63
CA GLN A 116 -11.57 -17.69 -7.53
C GLN A 116 -10.15 -18.24 -7.65
N SER A 117 -10.01 -19.57 -7.69
CA SER A 117 -8.72 -20.22 -7.94
C SER A 117 -8.31 -19.92 -9.37
N SER A 118 -7.15 -19.29 -9.54
CA SER A 118 -6.53 -19.08 -10.84
C SER A 118 -6.02 -20.42 -11.40
N ALA A 119 -6.92 -21.31 -11.82
CA ALA A 119 -6.59 -22.15 -12.96
C ALA A 119 -6.48 -21.20 -14.15
N GLU A 120 -5.41 -21.29 -14.92
CA GLU A 120 -5.18 -20.45 -16.11
C GLU A 120 -6.48 -20.23 -16.88
N PRO A 121 -6.75 -19.01 -17.39
CA PRO A 121 -7.88 -18.82 -18.27
C PRO A 121 -7.62 -19.71 -19.48
N LYS A 122 -8.35 -20.83 -19.57
CA LYS A 122 -8.58 -21.48 -20.86
C LYS A 122 -8.98 -20.34 -21.78
N LYS A 123 -8.26 -20.17 -22.89
CA LYS A 123 -8.63 -19.23 -23.96
C LYS A 123 -10.05 -19.57 -24.41
N GLN A 124 -11.05 -19.05 -23.73
CA GLN A 124 -12.37 -18.85 -24.27
C GLN A 124 -12.26 -17.59 -25.11
N THR A 125 -12.06 -17.81 -26.40
CA THR A 125 -12.54 -16.93 -27.45
C THR A 125 -14.05 -16.76 -27.24
N ASN A 126 -14.44 -15.80 -26.41
CA ASN A 126 -15.69 -15.05 -26.42
C ASN A 126 -15.50 -13.84 -25.49
N SER A 127 -15.72 -12.66 -26.04
CA SER A 127 -15.44 -11.33 -25.49
C SER A 127 -16.37 -10.88 -24.34
N ASP A 128 -16.95 -11.78 -23.56
CA ASP A 128 -18.09 -11.47 -22.67
C ASP A 128 -17.74 -11.23 -21.20
N SER A 129 -16.57 -10.70 -20.85
CA SER A 129 -16.19 -10.59 -19.41
C SER A 129 -15.48 -9.31 -18.96
N LEU A 130 -15.81 -8.16 -19.56
CA LEU A 130 -15.45 -6.83 -19.00
C LEU A 130 -16.58 -5.80 -19.07
N ASP A 131 -17.79 -6.20 -19.40
CA ASP A 131 -18.91 -5.31 -19.58
C ASP A 131 -19.59 -4.96 -18.25
N ASN A 132 -19.63 -3.68 -17.89
CA ASN A 132 -20.40 -3.21 -16.74
C ASN A 132 -21.92 -3.49 -17.00
N PRO A 133 -22.61 -4.25 -16.15
CA PRO A 133 -24.04 -4.54 -16.32
C PRO A 133 -24.96 -3.36 -15.95
N LEU A 134 -24.42 -2.30 -15.34
CA LEU A 134 -25.15 -1.13 -14.84
C LEU A 134 -24.93 0.12 -15.70
N THR A 135 -24.67 -0.03 -17.00
CA THR A 135 -24.56 1.11 -17.92
C THR A 135 -25.92 1.69 -18.28
N GLU A 136 -25.98 3.00 -18.53
CA GLU A 136 -27.24 3.66 -18.93
C GLU A 136 -27.85 3.02 -20.18
N GLU A 137 -27.03 2.64 -21.17
CA GLU A 137 -27.48 1.97 -22.40
C GLU A 137 -28.14 0.59 -22.17
N LYS A 138 -27.75 -0.12 -21.11
CA LYS A 138 -28.27 -1.46 -20.78
C LYS A 138 -29.47 -1.42 -19.84
N LEU A 139 -29.79 -0.24 -19.32
CA LEU A 139 -30.92 -0.02 -18.43
C LEU A 139 -32.05 0.62 -19.22
N ASP A 140 -33.15 -0.12 -19.38
CA ASP A 140 -34.37 0.39 -20.04
C ASP A 140 -35.03 1.57 -19.29
N ARG A 141 -34.45 2.02 -18.16
CA ARG A 141 -35.02 3.02 -17.25
C ARG A 141 -33.92 3.86 -16.61
N LYS A 142 -34.18 5.17 -16.51
CA LYS A 142 -33.35 6.08 -15.73
C LYS A 142 -33.48 5.75 -14.25
N PHE A 143 -32.34 5.61 -13.59
CA PHE A 143 -32.25 5.32 -12.16
C PHE A 143 -31.48 6.43 -11.44
N LYS A 144 -31.96 6.85 -10.28
CA LYS A 144 -31.23 7.80 -9.42
C LYS A 144 -31.52 7.54 -7.95
N ILE A 145 -30.47 7.53 -7.13
CA ILE A 145 -30.56 7.57 -5.67
C ILE A 145 -29.94 8.87 -5.20
N LYS A 146 -30.67 9.65 -4.39
CA LYS A 146 -30.10 10.88 -3.83
C LYS A 146 -29.05 10.58 -2.74
N ASP A 147 -29.38 9.71 -1.79
CA ASP A 147 -28.51 9.33 -0.68
C ASP A 147 -28.38 7.80 -0.62
N PHE A 148 -27.18 7.25 -0.77
CA PHE A 148 -26.92 5.82 -0.61
C PHE A 148 -25.95 5.60 0.54
N ASP A 149 -26.33 4.75 1.49
CA ASP A 149 -25.52 4.43 2.67
C ASP A 149 -25.35 2.90 2.76
N LEU A 150 -24.13 2.42 2.93
CA LEU A 150 -23.83 1.02 3.20
C LEU A 150 -22.98 0.92 4.46
N LYS A 151 -23.46 0.16 5.44
CA LYS A 151 -22.71 -0.20 6.64
C LYS A 151 -22.58 -1.70 6.74
N ALA A 152 -21.38 -2.16 7.06
CA ALA A 152 -21.10 -3.56 7.30
C ALA A 152 -20.27 -3.72 8.57
N ALA A 153 -20.63 -4.69 9.43
CA ALA A 153 -19.77 -4.98 10.59
C ALA A 153 -18.38 -5.44 10.11
N TYR A 154 -18.31 -6.22 9.04
CA TYR A 154 -17.07 -6.45 8.31
C TYR A 154 -17.27 -6.78 6.82
N ILE A 155 -16.23 -6.48 6.03
CA ILE A 155 -16.06 -6.99 4.66
C ILE A 155 -14.88 -7.95 4.67
N GLN A 156 -14.99 -9.09 4.01
CA GLN A 156 -13.87 -10.03 3.91
C GLN A 156 -13.75 -10.67 2.53
N ILE A 157 -12.50 -10.97 2.16
CA ILE A 157 -12.16 -11.77 0.99
C ILE A 157 -11.48 -13.04 1.48
N LEU A 158 -12.05 -14.20 1.16
CA LEU A 158 -11.53 -15.50 1.54
C LEU A 158 -10.88 -16.19 0.33
N LYS A 159 -9.78 -16.92 0.55
CA LYS A 159 -9.25 -17.83 -0.47
C LYS A 159 -10.17 -19.06 -0.59
N PRO A 160 -10.35 -19.59 -1.79
CA PRO A 160 -11.19 -20.76 -1.99
C PRO A 160 -10.55 -21.97 -1.27
N ARG A 161 -11.40 -22.82 -0.68
CA ARG A 161 -11.06 -24.09 0.00
C ARG A 161 -10.33 -24.01 1.35
N SER A 162 -9.42 -23.05 1.56
CA SER A 162 -8.72 -22.92 2.85
C SER A 162 -9.46 -22.06 3.87
N SER A 163 -10.46 -21.29 3.44
CA SER A 163 -11.12 -20.24 4.24
C SER A 163 -10.13 -19.23 4.84
N GLU A 164 -8.93 -19.15 4.28
CA GLU A 164 -7.91 -18.21 4.73
C GLU A 164 -8.32 -16.79 4.33
N VAL A 165 -8.31 -15.88 5.30
CA VAL A 165 -8.60 -14.47 5.11
C VAL A 165 -7.48 -13.81 4.30
N ALA A 166 -7.81 -13.39 3.08
CA ALA A 166 -6.93 -12.57 2.25
C ALA A 166 -7.08 -11.08 2.55
N LEU A 167 -8.31 -10.64 2.81
CA LEU A 167 -8.65 -9.27 3.21
C LEU A 167 -9.76 -9.31 4.25
N HIS A 168 -9.68 -8.45 5.25
CA HIS A 168 -10.74 -8.24 6.23
C HIS A 168 -10.79 -6.76 6.62
N THR A 169 -11.99 -6.22 6.82
CA THR A 169 -12.21 -4.88 7.34
C THR A 169 -13.12 -4.93 8.57
N ALA A 170 -13.11 -3.91 9.42
CA ALA A 170 -14.07 -3.78 10.52
C ALA A 170 -14.82 -2.45 10.45
N HIS A 171 -16.12 -2.47 10.78
CA HIS A 171 -17.02 -1.32 10.77
C HIS A 171 -16.90 -0.50 9.48
N PHE A 172 -17.12 -1.16 8.35
CA PHE A 172 -17.05 -0.50 7.05
C PHE A 172 -18.27 0.39 6.84
N SER A 173 -18.05 1.61 6.38
CA SER A 173 -19.10 2.50 5.89
C SER A 173 -18.77 3.05 4.50
N LEU A 174 -19.79 3.16 3.66
CA LEU A 174 -19.74 3.79 2.36
C LEU A 174 -20.97 4.69 2.22
N ASP A 175 -20.74 5.99 2.08
CA ASP A 175 -21.78 6.97 1.83
C ASP A 175 -21.58 7.57 0.42
N LEU A 176 -22.64 7.62 -0.37
CA LEU A 176 -22.64 8.17 -1.72
C LEU A 176 -23.78 9.17 -1.87
N LYS A 177 -23.52 10.25 -2.64
CA LYS A 177 -24.54 11.24 -3.01
C LYS A 177 -24.78 11.24 -4.51
N ASN A 178 -26.05 11.38 -4.89
CA ASN A 178 -26.53 11.46 -6.26
C ASN A 178 -26.00 10.32 -7.15
N VAL A 179 -26.29 9.08 -6.74
CA VAL A 179 -25.91 7.88 -7.48
C VAL A 179 -26.75 7.73 -8.75
N THR A 180 -26.09 7.52 -9.88
CA THR A 180 -26.71 7.24 -11.19
C THR A 180 -26.00 6.07 -11.87
N PRO A 181 -26.62 5.42 -12.87
CA PRO A 181 -25.94 4.45 -13.73
C PRO A 181 -24.62 4.98 -14.28
N ALA A 182 -23.70 4.07 -14.57
CA ALA A 182 -22.43 4.46 -15.18
C ALA A 182 -22.64 4.86 -16.64
N GLU A 183 -22.01 5.96 -17.06
CA GLU A 183 -21.97 6.35 -18.48
C GLU A 183 -20.97 5.48 -19.27
N SER A 184 -19.93 4.97 -18.61
CA SER A 184 -18.89 4.15 -19.23
C SER A 184 -19.13 2.65 -19.04
N GLN A 185 -18.84 1.87 -20.08
CA GLN A 185 -18.79 0.40 -20.03
C GLN A 185 -17.63 -0.14 -19.17
N ARG A 186 -16.69 0.70 -18.71
CA ARG A 186 -15.51 0.28 -17.95
C ARG A 186 -15.81 0.10 -16.45
N ILE A 187 -15.29 -1.00 -15.88
CA ILE A 187 -15.66 -1.56 -14.56
C ILE A 187 -15.25 -0.73 -13.34
N LEU A 188 -14.26 0.17 -13.43
CA LEU A 188 -13.65 0.78 -12.23
C LEU A 188 -14.67 1.49 -11.32
N ARG A 189 -15.77 2.00 -11.89
CA ARG A 189 -16.88 2.58 -11.15
C ARG A 189 -18.19 2.01 -11.70
N PRO A 190 -18.87 1.09 -10.99
CA PRO A 190 -20.11 0.48 -11.49
C PRO A 190 -21.29 1.46 -11.55
N PHE A 191 -21.18 2.63 -10.91
CA PHE A 191 -22.14 3.73 -10.90
C PHE A 191 -21.40 5.07 -10.82
N GLU A 192 -22.02 6.14 -11.29
CA GLU A 192 -21.56 7.52 -11.08
C GLU A 192 -22.14 8.08 -9.79
N TYR A 193 -21.44 9.04 -9.18
CA TYR A 193 -21.83 9.70 -7.93
C TYR A 193 -21.20 11.09 -7.85
N GLU A 194 -21.83 12.00 -7.12
CA GLU A 194 -21.32 13.35 -6.88
C GLU A 194 -20.25 13.38 -5.79
N SER A 195 -20.44 12.62 -4.72
CA SER A 195 -19.49 12.50 -3.62
C SER A 195 -19.48 11.10 -3.03
N VAL A 196 -18.33 10.70 -2.48
CA VAL A 196 -18.12 9.43 -1.79
C VAL A 196 -17.44 9.67 -0.45
N LEU A 197 -17.81 8.89 0.57
CA LEU A 197 -17.09 8.78 1.82
C LEU A 197 -16.97 7.31 2.21
N ILE A 198 -15.74 6.82 2.33
CA ILE A 198 -15.44 5.47 2.83
C ILE A 198 -14.77 5.60 4.17
N LYS A 199 -15.24 4.85 5.16
CA LYS A 199 -14.59 4.72 6.46
C LYS A 199 -14.47 3.25 6.88
N THR A 200 -13.42 2.94 7.62
CA THR A 200 -13.29 1.66 8.31
C THR A 200 -12.33 1.75 9.49
N ASP A 201 -12.65 1.02 10.55
CA ASP A 201 -11.88 0.95 11.80
C ASP A 201 -10.73 -0.04 11.75
N SER A 202 -10.66 -0.91 10.75
CA SER A 202 -9.44 -1.65 10.49
C SER A 202 -9.45 -2.25 9.11
N ILE A 203 -8.26 -2.41 8.54
CA ILE A 203 -8.03 -3.21 7.35
C ILE A 203 -6.89 -4.17 7.68
N TYR A 204 -7.11 -5.45 7.42
CA TYR A 204 -6.10 -6.48 7.38
C TYR A 204 -6.02 -7.01 5.96
N TYR A 205 -4.84 -7.01 5.36
CA TYR A 205 -4.60 -7.56 4.03
C TYR A 205 -3.34 -8.41 4.03
N LYS A 206 -3.51 -9.70 3.74
CA LYS A 206 -2.40 -10.65 3.68
C LYS A 206 -1.68 -10.52 2.33
N THR A 207 -0.49 -9.90 2.34
CA THR A 207 0.24 -9.57 1.11
C THR A 207 0.96 -10.76 0.52
N ASN A 208 1.41 -11.71 1.35
CA ASN A 208 2.00 -12.98 0.93
C ASN A 208 1.87 -14.03 2.05
N ALA A 209 2.64 -15.12 1.99
CA ALA A 209 2.58 -16.19 2.98
C ALA A 209 2.92 -15.74 4.42
N TYR A 210 3.74 -14.70 4.58
CA TYR A 210 4.31 -14.29 5.87
C TYR A 210 3.97 -12.85 6.27
N ASP A 211 3.70 -11.99 5.30
CA ASP A 211 3.53 -10.55 5.53
C ASP A 211 2.06 -10.13 5.41
N ALA A 212 1.70 -9.13 6.22
CA ALA A 212 0.40 -8.50 6.21
C ALA A 212 0.51 -6.97 6.28
N LEU A 213 -0.39 -6.29 5.57
CA LEU A 213 -0.67 -4.88 5.72
C LEU A 213 -1.84 -4.72 6.71
N LYS A 214 -1.65 -3.89 7.72
CA LYS A 214 -2.63 -3.56 8.76
C LYS A 214 -2.82 -2.05 8.77
N ILE A 215 -4.05 -1.58 8.81
CA ILE A 215 -4.41 -0.16 8.94
C ILE A 215 -5.47 -0.07 10.03
N LYS A 216 -5.32 0.82 11.01
CA LYS A 216 -6.28 0.97 12.12
C LYS A 216 -7.39 1.99 11.82
N HIS A 217 -7.20 2.88 10.86
CA HIS A 217 -8.29 3.74 10.43
C HIS A 217 -8.03 4.16 9.01
N LEU A 218 -9.05 4.01 8.16
CA LEU A 218 -9.06 4.57 6.82
C LEU A 218 -10.26 5.50 6.71
N GLU A 219 -10.00 6.71 6.21
CA GLU A 219 -11.03 7.62 5.74
C GLU A 219 -10.67 8.12 4.34
N TRP A 220 -11.62 8.05 3.42
CA TRP A 220 -11.44 8.53 2.06
C TRP A 220 -12.69 9.22 1.54
N ASN A 221 -12.57 10.47 1.10
CA ASN A 221 -13.71 11.28 0.65
C ASN A 221 -13.76 11.49 -0.88
N GLY A 222 -13.09 10.62 -1.65
CA GLY A 222 -12.95 10.76 -3.09
C GLY A 222 -11.68 11.50 -3.52
N SER A 223 -11.27 12.52 -2.78
CA SER A 223 -10.10 13.38 -3.09
C SER A 223 -9.00 13.32 -2.04
N SER A 224 -9.34 13.15 -0.77
CA SER A 224 -8.38 13.04 0.32
C SER A 224 -8.47 11.65 0.94
N LEU A 225 -7.31 11.01 1.11
CA LEU A 225 -7.15 9.71 1.76
C LEU A 225 -6.31 9.91 3.01
N SER A 226 -6.83 9.48 4.16
CA SER A 226 -6.10 9.46 5.43
C SER A 226 -6.08 8.04 5.99
N LEU A 227 -4.89 7.55 6.32
CA LEU A 227 -4.67 6.26 6.96
C LEU A 227 -3.96 6.50 8.29
N ASN A 228 -4.51 6.01 9.40
CA ASN A 228 -3.85 6.07 10.71
C ASN A 228 -3.35 4.69 11.13
N GLU A 229 -2.18 4.68 11.78
CA GLU A 229 -1.51 3.48 12.31
C GLU A 229 -1.41 2.39 11.23
N THR A 230 -0.71 2.72 10.14
CA THR A 230 -0.45 1.79 9.04
C THR A 230 0.78 0.95 9.36
N GLN A 231 0.71 -0.37 9.14
CA GLN A 231 1.79 -1.30 9.41
C GLN A 231 1.91 -2.36 8.32
N LEU A 232 3.08 -2.50 7.70
CA LEU A 232 3.46 -3.66 6.91
C LEU A 232 4.41 -4.53 7.74
N VAL A 233 3.99 -5.74 8.09
CA VAL A 233 4.70 -6.57 9.07
C VAL A 233 4.80 -8.03 8.62
N THR A 234 5.96 -8.63 8.85
CA THR A 234 6.14 -10.08 8.85
C THR A 234 5.58 -10.65 10.15
N GLU A 235 4.47 -11.38 10.08
CA GLU A 235 3.67 -11.75 11.27
C GLU A 235 4.29 -12.86 12.11
N VAL A 236 5.12 -13.70 11.51
CA VAL A 236 5.89 -14.71 12.25
C VAL A 236 7.09 -14.07 12.94
N SER A 237 7.52 -14.65 14.06
CA SER A 237 8.73 -14.18 14.76
C SER A 237 9.98 -14.33 13.89
N ARG A 238 11.05 -13.58 14.20
CA ARG A 238 12.34 -13.65 13.49
C ARG A 238 12.90 -15.08 13.45
N SER A 239 12.88 -15.80 14.58
CA SER A 239 13.33 -17.19 14.66
C SER A 239 12.45 -18.12 13.85
N LYS A 240 11.12 -17.97 13.95
CA LYS A 240 10.18 -18.80 13.20
C LYS A 240 10.29 -18.59 11.70
N LEU A 241 10.51 -17.34 11.27
CA LEU A 241 10.77 -17.06 9.86
C LEU A 241 11.99 -17.82 9.37
N SER A 242 13.12 -17.77 10.11
CA SER A 242 14.35 -18.49 9.77
C SER A 242 14.17 -20.01 9.67
N GLU A 243 13.25 -20.60 10.43
CA GLU A 243 12.90 -22.03 10.33
C GLU A 243 12.06 -22.36 9.09
N LEU A 244 11.22 -21.43 8.62
CA LEU A 244 10.27 -21.67 7.53
C LEU A 244 10.86 -21.44 6.15
N ILE A 245 11.93 -20.64 6.04
CA ILE A 245 12.50 -20.22 4.75
C ILE A 245 13.77 -21.00 4.42
N SER A 246 13.93 -21.35 3.14
CA SER A 246 15.16 -21.97 2.62
C SER A 246 16.14 -20.97 2.01
N LYS A 247 15.67 -19.74 1.71
CA LYS A 247 16.45 -18.63 1.16
C LYS A 247 16.24 -17.38 1.99
N GLU A 248 17.29 -16.58 2.15
CA GLU A 248 17.26 -15.38 2.98
C GLU A 248 16.21 -14.38 2.48
N ARG A 249 15.50 -13.78 3.43
CA ARG A 249 14.63 -12.63 3.21
C ARG A 249 14.61 -11.78 4.47
N ASP A 250 14.16 -10.54 4.31
CA ASP A 250 13.96 -9.66 5.46
C ASP A 250 12.74 -10.08 6.27
N HIS A 251 12.90 -10.07 7.59
CA HIS A 251 11.82 -9.87 8.53
C HIS A 251 11.62 -8.36 8.66
N MET A 252 10.42 -7.88 8.33
CA MET A 252 10.14 -6.45 8.23
C MET A 252 9.03 -6.06 9.21
N ASN A 253 9.20 -4.90 9.84
CA ASN A 253 8.14 -4.21 10.53
C ASN A 253 8.22 -2.72 10.16
N PHE A 254 7.39 -2.31 9.22
CA PHE A 254 7.27 -0.94 8.77
C PHE A 254 5.99 -0.33 9.32
N THR A 255 6.11 0.69 10.16
CA THR A 255 4.98 1.38 10.79
C THR A 255 4.95 2.84 10.33
N ILE A 256 3.76 3.40 10.20
CA ILE A 256 3.53 4.81 9.88
C ILE A 256 2.37 5.28 10.74
N LYS A 257 2.58 6.33 11.54
CA LYS A 257 1.52 6.87 12.40
C LYS A 257 0.36 7.44 11.58
N LYS A 258 0.69 8.20 10.52
CA LYS A 258 -0.30 8.80 9.63
C LYS A 258 0.21 8.86 8.19
N VAL A 259 -0.65 8.46 7.25
CA VAL A 259 -0.48 8.67 5.81
C VAL A 259 -1.58 9.63 5.37
N ASP A 260 -1.21 10.75 4.77
CA ASP A 260 -2.17 11.69 4.19
C ASP A 260 -1.89 11.92 2.71
N ILE A 261 -2.93 11.80 1.89
CA ILE A 261 -2.90 12.13 0.45
C ILE A 261 -4.02 13.13 0.20
N SER A 262 -3.70 14.24 -0.46
CA SER A 262 -4.67 15.28 -0.80
C SER A 262 -4.75 15.46 -2.30
N ASN A 263 -5.93 15.82 -2.82
CA ASN A 263 -6.19 15.98 -4.25
C ASN A 263 -5.81 14.73 -5.07
N LEU A 264 -6.09 13.55 -4.50
CA LEU A 264 -5.98 12.27 -5.15
C LEU A 264 -6.94 12.21 -6.34
N THR A 265 -6.39 11.92 -7.51
CA THR A 265 -7.15 11.58 -8.71
C THR A 265 -6.75 10.17 -9.15
N TYR A 266 -7.73 9.36 -9.51
CA TYR A 266 -7.54 7.99 -9.96
C TYR A 266 -8.55 7.66 -11.05
N GLY A 267 -8.28 6.61 -11.81
CA GLY A 267 -9.17 6.18 -12.88
C GLY A 267 -8.50 5.20 -13.81
N GLN A 268 -9.03 5.11 -15.02
CA GLN A 268 -8.44 4.30 -16.10
C GLN A 268 -8.21 5.18 -17.32
N ASN A 269 -7.06 5.03 -17.95
CA ASN A 269 -6.84 5.52 -19.31
C ASN A 269 -6.40 4.35 -20.19
N ASP A 270 -7.04 4.14 -21.33
CA ASP A 270 -6.74 3.03 -22.27
C ASP A 270 -6.56 1.65 -21.61
N GLY A 271 -7.45 1.32 -20.65
CA GLY A 271 -7.38 0.05 -19.93
C GLY A 271 -6.34 0.00 -18.81
N LYS A 272 -5.45 0.98 -18.69
CA LYS A 272 -4.44 1.09 -17.62
C LYS A 272 -4.96 1.95 -16.46
N PHE A 273 -4.89 1.41 -15.24
CA PHE A 273 -5.22 2.17 -14.04
C PHE A 273 -4.21 3.30 -13.83
N PHE A 274 -4.64 4.46 -13.35
CA PHE A 274 -3.75 5.53 -12.93
C PHE A 274 -4.04 6.01 -11.51
N PHE A 275 -2.99 6.47 -10.84
CA PHE A 275 -3.01 7.09 -9.52
C PHE A 275 -2.16 8.35 -9.55
N LYS A 276 -2.79 9.49 -9.26
CA LYS A 276 -2.15 10.82 -9.29
C LYS A 276 -2.43 11.58 -8.00
N ALA A 277 -1.40 12.17 -7.42
CA ALA A 277 -1.56 13.09 -6.29
C ALA A 277 -0.44 14.15 -6.29
N PRO A 278 -0.73 15.43 -6.00
CA PRO A 278 0.31 16.44 -5.85
C PRO A 278 1.17 16.19 -4.60
N LYS A 279 0.59 15.64 -3.52
CA LYS A 279 1.31 15.42 -2.27
C LYS A 279 0.83 14.19 -1.51
N LEU A 280 1.80 13.41 -1.03
CA LEU A 280 1.66 12.35 -0.04
C LEU A 280 2.54 12.69 1.16
N THR A 281 2.03 12.57 2.38
CA THR A 281 2.80 12.79 3.61
C THR A 281 2.80 11.52 4.46
N LEU A 282 3.99 11.12 4.94
CA LEU A 282 4.21 10.05 5.90
C LEU A 282 4.71 10.66 7.20
N GLU A 283 3.89 10.61 8.25
CA GLU A 283 4.24 11.11 9.58
C GLU A 283 4.76 9.98 10.45
N ALA A 284 5.95 10.19 11.02
CA ALA A 284 6.67 9.25 11.86
C ALA A 284 6.79 7.82 11.28
N PRO A 285 7.24 7.63 10.02
CA PRO A 285 7.48 6.30 9.49
C PRO A 285 8.67 5.64 10.19
N PHE A 286 8.51 4.43 10.71
CA PHE A 286 9.59 3.67 11.33
C PHE A 286 9.72 2.29 10.69
N LEU A 287 10.92 1.98 10.18
CA LEU A 287 11.25 0.75 9.49
C LEU A 287 12.27 -0.07 10.30
N ASP A 288 11.84 -1.20 10.85
CA ASP A 288 12.71 -2.20 11.45
C ASP A 288 12.89 -3.37 10.47
N ILE A 289 14.14 -3.63 10.11
CA ILE A 289 14.54 -4.70 9.20
C ILE A 289 15.49 -5.61 9.95
N TYR A 290 15.19 -6.90 9.94
CA TYR A 290 16.07 -7.93 10.44
C TYR A 290 16.38 -8.95 9.35
N ARG A 291 17.67 -9.20 9.13
CA ARG A 291 18.19 -10.20 8.19
C ARG A 291 18.98 -11.28 8.93
N ASP A 292 18.54 -12.52 8.80
CA ASP A 292 19.32 -13.68 9.22
C ASP A 292 20.26 -14.12 8.09
N LYS A 293 21.55 -13.79 8.22
CA LYS A 293 22.60 -14.10 7.24
C LYS A 293 23.14 -15.53 7.35
N ARG A 294 22.59 -16.35 8.24
CA ARG A 294 22.91 -17.79 8.34
C ARG A 294 22.08 -18.63 7.36
N ILE A 295 20.97 -18.09 6.86
CA ILE A 295 20.16 -18.71 5.81
C ILE A 295 20.84 -18.50 4.46
N ALA A 296 20.70 -19.48 3.56
CA ALA A 296 21.29 -19.43 2.23
C ALA A 296 20.86 -18.18 1.45
N ASP A 297 21.80 -17.61 0.67
CA ASP A 297 21.56 -16.41 -0.11
C ASP A 297 20.45 -16.60 -1.17
N ASP A 298 19.64 -15.56 -1.36
CA ASP A 298 18.74 -15.44 -2.51
C ASP A 298 19.50 -14.85 -3.70
N ASN A 299 19.74 -15.68 -4.73
CA ASN A 299 20.48 -15.30 -5.93
C ASN A 299 19.58 -14.73 -7.04
N SER A 300 18.31 -14.41 -6.75
CA SER A 300 17.46 -13.73 -7.73
C SER A 300 17.94 -12.30 -8.00
N THR A 301 17.88 -11.89 -9.27
CA THR A 301 18.24 -10.53 -9.68
C THR A 301 17.32 -9.51 -9.04
N LYS A 302 17.89 -8.48 -8.42
CA LYS A 302 17.19 -7.36 -7.81
C LYS A 302 17.23 -6.17 -8.76
N ALA A 303 16.06 -5.63 -9.12
CA ALA A 303 15.97 -4.43 -9.94
C ALA A 303 16.41 -3.18 -9.16
N LEU A 304 16.92 -2.16 -9.86
CA LEU A 304 17.06 -0.82 -9.30
C LEU A 304 15.71 -0.11 -9.25
N TYR A 305 15.58 0.91 -8.40
CA TYR A 305 14.31 1.60 -8.19
C TYR A 305 13.74 2.27 -9.43
N SER A 306 14.58 2.77 -10.35
CA SER A 306 14.17 3.27 -11.66
C SER A 306 13.40 2.21 -12.45
N LYS A 307 13.95 1.00 -12.55
CA LYS A 307 13.31 -0.15 -13.21
C LYS A 307 12.04 -0.57 -12.50
N MET A 308 12.06 -0.64 -11.16
CA MET A 308 10.88 -0.99 -10.36
C MET A 308 9.71 -0.03 -10.61
N LEU A 309 9.97 1.27 -10.70
CA LEU A 309 8.95 2.28 -11.04
C LEU A 309 8.50 2.16 -12.50
N ARG A 310 9.45 2.03 -13.43
CA ARG A 310 9.18 1.92 -14.87
C ARG A 310 8.28 0.73 -15.22
N GLU A 311 8.46 -0.39 -14.54
CA GLU A 311 7.73 -1.65 -14.79
C GLU A 311 6.41 -1.78 -14.02
N LEU A 312 5.97 -0.74 -13.30
CA LEU A 312 4.65 -0.73 -12.68
C LEU A 312 3.55 -0.97 -13.72
N LYS A 313 2.61 -1.86 -13.39
CA LYS A 313 1.47 -2.22 -14.24
C LYS A 313 0.36 -1.16 -14.29
N PHE A 314 0.57 -0.04 -13.62
CA PHE A 314 -0.35 1.10 -13.55
C PHE A 314 0.47 2.39 -13.65
N ASP A 315 -0.20 3.48 -13.98
CA ASP A 315 0.41 4.81 -14.06
C ASP A 315 0.43 5.46 -12.67
N LEU A 316 1.62 5.79 -12.21
CA LEU A 316 1.87 6.47 -10.94
C LEU A 316 2.37 7.90 -11.22
N MET A 317 1.77 8.88 -10.55
CA MET A 317 2.10 10.31 -10.69
C MET A 317 2.00 11.02 -9.34
N ILE A 318 3.00 10.87 -8.47
CA ILE A 318 3.07 11.61 -7.21
C ILE A 318 4.13 12.70 -7.32
N ASP A 319 3.71 13.96 -7.27
CA ASP A 319 4.64 15.09 -7.43
C ASP A 319 5.58 15.22 -6.23
N THR A 320 5.09 15.02 -5.00
CA THR A 320 5.91 15.09 -3.78
C THR A 320 5.46 14.08 -2.72
N ILE A 321 6.41 13.30 -2.20
CA ILE A 321 6.28 12.49 -0.98
C ILE A 321 7.12 13.14 0.10
N ALA A 322 6.50 13.51 1.23
CA ALA A 322 7.19 14.08 2.39
C ALA A 322 7.21 13.06 3.54
N LEU A 323 8.40 12.72 4.03
CA LEU A 323 8.60 11.91 5.24
C LEU A 323 9.00 12.85 6.37
N LYS A 324 8.29 12.77 7.48
CA LYS A 324 8.58 13.60 8.65
C LYS A 324 8.88 12.75 9.87
N ASN A 325 9.98 13.06 10.55
CA ASN A 325 10.37 12.42 11.81
C ASN A 325 10.40 10.88 11.76
N GLY A 326 10.96 10.33 10.69
CA GLY A 326 11.09 8.88 10.51
C GLY A 326 12.31 8.27 11.18
N GLY A 327 12.40 6.95 11.09
CA GLY A 327 13.56 6.19 11.54
C GLY A 327 13.71 4.84 10.86
N ILE A 328 14.93 4.31 10.86
CA ILE A 328 15.28 3.01 10.30
C ILE A 328 16.20 2.29 11.28
N THR A 329 15.89 1.04 11.56
CA THR A 329 16.81 0.10 12.24
C THR A 329 17.08 -1.07 11.29
N TYR A 330 18.34 -1.30 10.99
CA TYR A 330 18.77 -2.45 10.20
C TYR A 330 19.61 -3.38 11.07
N THR A 331 19.18 -4.62 11.21
CA THR A 331 19.82 -5.64 12.03
C THR A 331 20.25 -6.82 11.15
N GLU A 332 21.53 -7.19 11.20
CA GLU A 332 22.02 -8.44 10.60
C GLU A 332 22.52 -9.40 11.67
N ARG A 333 22.11 -10.66 11.57
CA ARG A 333 22.69 -11.75 12.36
C ARG A 333 23.50 -12.66 11.45
N VAL A 334 24.82 -12.69 11.65
CA VAL A 334 25.74 -13.47 10.79
C VAL A 334 26.21 -14.78 11.41
N ASN A 335 26.03 -14.97 12.71
CA ASN A 335 26.50 -16.14 13.45
C ASN A 335 25.54 -16.48 14.61
N ASN A 336 25.84 -17.57 15.33
CA ASN A 336 25.01 -18.05 16.43
C ASN A 336 25.22 -17.29 17.74
N GLN A 337 26.19 -16.38 17.82
CA GLN A 337 26.36 -15.54 19.01
C GLN A 337 25.12 -14.64 19.23
N GLU A 338 24.99 -14.15 20.46
CA GLU A 338 23.78 -13.43 20.89
C GLU A 338 23.64 -12.05 20.24
N GLN A 339 24.76 -11.38 19.93
CA GLN A 339 24.72 -10.01 19.42
C GLN A 339 24.61 -9.99 17.89
N ALA A 340 23.53 -9.39 17.39
CA ALA A 340 23.36 -9.04 15.98
C ALA A 340 23.90 -7.63 15.74
N GLY A 341 24.53 -7.39 14.59
CA GLY A 341 25.04 -6.06 14.27
C GLY A 341 23.94 -5.14 13.78
N GLN A 342 23.94 -3.88 14.23
CA GLN A 342 22.84 -2.94 14.00
C GLN A 342 23.29 -1.58 13.47
N LEU A 343 22.52 -1.04 12.52
CA LEU A 343 22.61 0.33 12.04
C LEU A 343 21.34 1.09 12.37
N TYR A 344 21.49 2.36 12.73
CA TYR A 344 20.39 3.22 13.17
C TYR A 344 20.38 4.53 12.40
N PHE A 345 19.19 4.92 11.96
CA PHE A 345 18.88 6.25 11.45
C PHE A 345 17.65 6.75 12.21
N ASP A 346 17.75 7.93 12.81
CA ASP A 346 16.63 8.60 13.46
C ASP A 346 16.54 10.06 13.00
N ASN A 347 15.48 10.75 13.43
CA ASN A 347 15.17 12.11 13.00
C ASN A 347 15.18 12.26 11.47
N LEU A 348 14.75 11.22 10.75
CA LEU A 348 14.81 11.15 9.30
C LEU A 348 13.70 12.00 8.69
N ASN A 349 14.07 13.02 7.93
CA ASN A 349 13.16 13.81 7.12
C ASN A 349 13.58 13.68 5.66
N ALA A 350 12.61 13.47 4.77
CA ALA A 350 12.91 13.35 3.35
C ALA A 350 11.82 13.97 2.48
N THR A 351 12.24 14.51 1.34
CA THR A 351 11.36 14.95 0.26
C THR A 351 11.71 14.17 -0.98
N ILE A 352 10.74 13.44 -1.53
CA ILE A 352 10.89 12.71 -2.78
C ILE A 352 10.00 13.35 -3.83
N THR A 353 10.56 13.85 -4.92
CA THR A 353 9.80 14.52 -5.98
C THR A 353 9.74 13.69 -7.26
N ASN A 354 8.67 13.86 -8.03
CA ASN A 354 8.44 13.20 -9.32
C ASN A 354 8.48 11.66 -9.21
N VAL A 355 7.73 11.10 -8.26
CA VAL A 355 7.60 9.65 -8.11
C VAL A 355 6.53 9.17 -9.09
N GLY A 356 6.97 8.69 -10.24
CA GLY A 356 6.05 8.24 -11.28
C GLY A 356 6.72 7.62 -12.49
N ASN A 357 5.92 6.97 -13.33
CA ASN A 357 6.37 6.25 -14.53
C ASN A 357 5.76 6.79 -15.82
N THR A 358 5.15 7.97 -15.78
CA THR A 358 4.47 8.60 -16.93
C THR A 358 5.28 9.73 -17.58
N TYR A 359 6.33 10.22 -16.93
CA TYR A 359 7.21 11.24 -17.49
C TYR A 359 8.03 10.68 -18.64
N LYS A 360 8.34 11.51 -19.65
CA LYS A 360 9.23 11.13 -20.75
C LYS A 360 10.68 11.11 -20.27
N LYS A 361 11.52 10.32 -20.96
CA LYS A 361 12.97 10.28 -20.70
C LYS A 361 13.56 11.69 -20.84
N GLY A 362 14.32 12.11 -19.83
CA GLY A 362 14.94 13.43 -19.73
C GLY A 362 14.01 14.58 -19.31
N GLU A 363 12.70 14.35 -19.19
CA GLU A 363 11.73 15.39 -18.80
C GLU A 363 11.84 15.71 -17.30
N LYS A 364 11.77 14.67 -16.46
CA LYS A 364 11.85 14.77 -15.01
C LYS A 364 12.61 13.57 -14.45
N LYS A 365 13.42 13.83 -13.43
CA LYS A 365 14.04 12.79 -12.60
C LYS A 365 13.27 12.64 -11.31
N THR A 366 13.20 11.42 -10.81
CA THR A 366 12.86 11.19 -9.41
C THR A 366 14.04 11.68 -8.57
N LYS A 367 13.79 12.59 -7.63
CA LYS A 367 14.81 13.16 -6.74
C LYS A 367 14.44 12.90 -5.29
N ILE A 368 15.41 12.47 -4.49
CA ILE A 368 15.30 12.19 -3.07
C ILE A 368 16.27 13.16 -2.37
N ASP A 369 15.73 14.05 -1.55
CA ASP A 369 16.48 14.84 -0.57
C ASP A 369 16.19 14.26 0.82
N LEU A 370 17.21 13.90 1.57
CA LEU A 370 17.06 13.27 2.88
C LEU A 370 18.07 13.84 3.87
N ASN A 371 17.60 14.09 5.09
CA ASN A 371 18.42 14.41 6.25
C ASN A 371 18.03 13.48 7.40
N ALA A 372 19.01 12.95 8.11
CA ALA A 372 18.83 12.08 9.26
C ALA A 372 19.99 12.23 10.23
N ARG A 373 19.89 11.54 11.37
CA ARG A 373 21.00 11.33 12.27
C ARG A 373 21.35 9.83 12.29
N PHE A 374 22.58 9.55 11.88
CA PHE A 374 23.15 8.21 11.79
C PHE A 374 23.79 7.81 13.11
N MET A 375 23.58 6.54 13.50
CA MET A 375 24.10 5.95 14.74
C MET A 375 23.86 6.79 16.00
N LYS A 376 22.70 7.48 16.05
CA LYS A 376 22.21 8.32 17.15
C LYS A 376 22.96 9.64 17.38
N SER A 377 24.03 9.96 16.64
CA SER A 377 24.70 11.27 16.83
C SER A 377 25.15 11.98 15.55
N ALA A 378 25.48 11.26 14.47
CA ALA A 378 26.16 11.85 13.32
C ALA A 378 25.15 12.41 12.30
N PRO A 379 25.11 13.73 12.02
CA PRO A 379 24.28 14.26 10.95
C PRO A 379 24.63 13.63 9.60
N PHE A 380 23.62 13.20 8.88
CA PHE A 380 23.72 12.52 7.59
C PHE A 380 22.74 13.15 6.60
N SER A 381 23.21 13.49 5.40
CA SER A 381 22.35 13.98 4.33
C SER A 381 22.61 13.28 3.00
N VAL A 382 21.59 13.20 2.16
CA VAL A 382 21.63 12.57 0.84
C VAL A 382 20.89 13.44 -0.18
N ASP A 383 21.49 13.63 -1.34
CA ASP A 383 20.83 14.08 -2.58
C ASP A 383 21.00 12.97 -3.63
N TRP A 384 19.91 12.29 -3.95
CA TRP A 384 19.90 11.16 -4.87
C TRP A 384 18.90 11.40 -6.01
N ASP A 385 19.31 11.20 -7.25
CA ASP A 385 18.43 11.26 -8.41
C ASP A 385 18.64 10.15 -9.42
N PHE A 386 17.57 9.83 -10.15
CA PHE A 386 17.58 8.93 -11.31
C PHE A 386 16.42 9.26 -12.26
N ASP A 387 16.59 8.96 -13.54
CA ASP A 387 15.53 9.01 -14.54
C ASP A 387 14.84 7.64 -14.61
N VAL A 388 13.54 7.59 -14.34
CA VAL A 388 12.75 6.36 -14.38
C VAL A 388 12.76 5.73 -15.78
N GLN A 389 12.82 6.52 -16.84
CA GLN A 389 12.81 6.03 -18.23
C GLN A 389 14.22 5.73 -18.78
N ASP A 390 15.29 5.90 -17.99
CA ASP A 390 16.61 5.45 -18.42
C ASP A 390 16.72 3.93 -18.32
N ALA A 391 16.76 3.26 -19.49
CA ALA A 391 16.93 1.81 -19.59
C ALA A 391 18.28 1.30 -19.05
N GLN A 392 19.28 2.16 -18.88
CA GLN A 392 20.53 1.80 -18.21
C GLN A 392 20.44 1.90 -16.68
N ASP A 393 19.33 2.44 -16.15
CA ASP A 393 19.10 2.66 -14.72
C ASP A 393 20.20 3.51 -14.06
N LYS A 394 20.63 4.58 -14.76
CA LYS A 394 21.63 5.51 -14.23
C LYS A 394 21.09 6.27 -13.03
N PHE A 395 21.94 6.44 -12.03
CA PHE A 395 21.67 7.24 -10.84
C PHE A 395 22.91 8.04 -10.41
N ARG A 396 22.65 9.14 -9.69
CA ARG A 396 23.65 9.91 -8.95
C ARG A 396 23.25 9.94 -7.49
N PHE A 397 24.15 9.57 -6.59
CA PHE A 397 23.92 9.55 -5.14
C PHE A 397 25.02 10.36 -4.46
N VAL A 398 24.68 11.52 -3.92
CA VAL A 398 25.59 12.36 -3.12
C VAL A 398 25.23 12.20 -1.67
N GLY A 399 26.21 12.01 -0.81
CA GLY A 399 25.99 11.95 0.63
C GLY A 399 27.02 12.72 1.43
N THR A 400 26.58 13.21 2.58
CA THR A 400 27.45 13.85 3.57
C THR A 400 27.23 13.22 4.93
N LEU A 401 28.32 13.06 5.69
CA LEU A 401 28.30 12.61 7.07
C LEU A 401 29.22 13.51 7.88
N SER A 402 28.81 13.93 9.07
CA SER A 402 29.64 14.77 9.94
C SER A 402 29.65 14.27 11.37
N ASN A 403 30.74 14.57 12.08
CA ASN A 403 30.89 14.34 13.52
C ASN A 403 30.55 12.90 13.95
N LEU A 404 31.05 11.89 13.24
CA LEU A 404 30.88 10.49 13.61
C LEU A 404 32.01 10.04 14.53
N PRO A 405 31.75 9.70 15.81
CA PRO A 405 32.69 8.95 16.62
C PRO A 405 32.78 7.53 16.07
N ALA A 406 33.95 7.09 15.62
CA ALA A 406 34.12 5.80 14.92
C ALA A 406 33.66 4.61 15.78
N LYS A 407 33.78 4.72 17.11
CA LYS A 407 33.33 3.71 18.08
C LYS A 407 31.83 3.40 17.95
N GLN A 408 31.00 4.32 17.47
CA GLN A 408 29.57 4.04 17.28
C GLN A 408 29.32 2.96 16.22
N LEU A 409 30.22 2.81 15.25
CA LEU A 409 30.11 1.75 14.24
C LEU A 409 30.31 0.35 14.83
N GLN A 410 30.89 0.23 16.03
CA GLN A 410 31.13 -1.06 16.70
C GLN A 410 29.84 -1.86 16.91
N ALA A 411 28.70 -1.19 17.08
CA ALA A 411 27.39 -1.83 17.17
C ALA A 411 27.03 -2.66 15.92
N PHE A 412 27.63 -2.35 14.77
CA PHE A 412 27.50 -3.15 13.55
C PHE A 412 28.77 -3.96 13.25
N THR A 413 29.94 -3.32 13.26
CA THR A 413 31.19 -3.92 12.78
C THR A 413 31.73 -4.99 13.73
N GLY A 414 31.51 -4.87 15.04
CA GLY A 414 31.96 -5.84 16.02
C GLY A 414 31.31 -7.22 15.78
N PRO A 415 29.98 -7.34 15.90
CA PRO A 415 29.29 -8.61 15.71
C PRO A 415 29.38 -9.17 14.28
N ASN A 416 29.29 -8.31 13.26
CA ASN A 416 29.16 -8.77 11.87
C ASN A 416 30.50 -8.97 11.15
N LEU A 417 31.51 -8.19 11.50
CA LEU A 417 32.80 -8.16 10.81
C LEU A 417 33.97 -8.56 11.72
N GLY A 418 33.80 -8.54 13.04
CA GLY A 418 34.91 -8.74 13.98
C GLY A 418 35.90 -7.58 13.97
N VAL A 419 35.44 -6.37 13.65
CA VAL A 419 36.28 -5.18 13.49
C VAL A 419 35.87 -4.11 14.50
N GLU A 420 36.86 -3.52 15.15
CA GLU A 420 36.75 -2.31 15.96
C GLU A 420 37.27 -1.11 15.18
N MET A 421 36.61 0.03 15.34
CA MET A 421 37.03 1.30 14.77
C MET A 421 37.08 2.35 15.88
N THR A 422 38.18 3.10 15.95
CA THR A 422 38.38 4.20 16.93
C THR A 422 38.75 5.49 16.20
N GLY A 423 38.75 6.60 16.94
CA GLY A 423 38.97 7.93 16.39
C GLY A 423 37.67 8.66 16.05
N SER A 424 37.79 9.72 15.28
CA SER A 424 36.68 10.57 14.88
C SER A 424 36.72 10.85 13.38
N VAL A 425 35.55 10.81 12.75
CA VAL A 425 35.35 11.30 11.38
C VAL A 425 34.63 12.64 11.51
N ALA A 426 35.37 13.72 11.28
CA ALA A 426 34.81 15.06 11.34
C ALA A 426 33.83 15.28 10.18
N ARG A 427 34.20 14.81 8.98
CA ARG A 427 33.43 15.03 7.77
C ARG A 427 33.73 13.99 6.70
N THR A 428 32.70 13.56 5.99
CA THR A 428 32.80 12.74 4.78
C THR A 428 31.88 13.33 3.74
N TYR A 429 32.41 13.51 2.53
CA TYR A 429 31.64 13.78 1.33
C TYR A 429 31.86 12.62 0.37
N PHE A 430 30.81 12.19 -0.29
CA PHE A 430 30.95 11.24 -1.38
C PHE A 430 29.92 11.48 -2.46
N THR A 431 30.32 11.17 -3.69
CA THR A 431 29.43 11.12 -4.85
C THR A 431 29.58 9.77 -5.51
N ILE A 432 28.46 9.10 -5.77
CA ILE A 432 28.41 7.85 -6.51
C ILE A 432 27.64 8.10 -7.80
N TYR A 433 28.26 7.81 -8.94
CA TYR A 433 27.59 7.72 -10.23
C TYR A 433 27.54 6.27 -10.63
N GLY A 434 26.35 5.73 -10.90
CA GLY A 434 26.22 4.31 -11.16
C GLY A 434 25.07 3.95 -12.07
N ASN A 435 25.05 2.69 -12.48
CA ASN A 435 23.99 2.08 -13.26
C ASN A 435 23.69 0.66 -12.75
N ASN A 436 22.92 -0.12 -13.52
CA ASN A 436 22.55 -1.49 -13.16
C ASN A 436 23.74 -2.49 -13.05
N TYR A 437 24.96 -2.11 -13.47
CA TYR A 437 26.14 -2.98 -13.60
C TYR A 437 27.37 -2.49 -12.82
N SER A 438 27.70 -1.21 -12.92
CA SER A 438 28.90 -0.64 -12.30
C SER A 438 28.69 0.82 -11.89
N SER A 439 29.56 1.28 -11.00
CA SER A 439 29.55 2.64 -10.46
C SER A 439 30.95 3.14 -10.19
N HIS A 440 31.07 4.45 -10.17
CA HIS A 440 32.22 5.19 -9.72
C HIS A 440 31.88 5.93 -8.43
N ILE A 441 32.77 5.92 -7.46
CA ILE A 441 32.68 6.74 -6.24
C ILE A 441 33.86 7.70 -6.17
N ASP A 442 33.56 8.96 -5.87
CA ASP A 442 34.52 9.94 -5.39
C ASP A 442 34.24 10.22 -3.91
N MET A 443 35.27 10.20 -3.08
CA MET A 443 35.15 10.41 -1.64
C MET A 443 36.21 11.37 -1.13
N GLN A 444 35.80 12.22 -0.20
CA GLN A 444 36.66 13.11 0.57
C GLN A 444 36.37 12.91 2.06
N MET A 445 37.40 12.73 2.88
CA MET A 445 37.25 12.52 4.33
C MET A 445 38.21 13.39 5.13
N THR A 446 37.67 14.00 6.18
CA THR A 446 38.44 14.61 7.27
C THR A 446 38.26 13.76 8.53
N TYR A 447 39.36 13.26 9.08
CA TYR A 447 39.33 12.37 10.23
C TYR A 447 40.58 12.53 11.10
N ASP A 448 40.47 12.12 12.36
CA ASP A 448 41.54 12.22 13.34
C ASP A 448 41.57 11.00 14.25
N ASP A 449 42.78 10.54 14.55
CA ASP A 449 43.08 9.29 15.26
C ASP A 449 42.29 8.07 14.77
N PHE A 450 41.98 8.03 13.47
CA PHE A 450 41.20 6.96 12.88
C PHE A 450 42.03 5.67 12.83
N LYS A 451 41.53 4.63 13.46
CA LYS A 451 42.18 3.33 13.52
C LYS A 451 41.16 2.21 13.35
N VAL A 452 41.54 1.19 12.60
CA VAL A 452 40.77 -0.03 12.43
C VAL A 452 41.56 -1.18 13.04
N SER A 453 40.93 -1.99 13.88
CA SER A 453 41.56 -3.11 14.59
C SER A 453 40.71 -4.38 14.45
N ILE A 454 41.36 -5.51 14.22
CA ILE A 454 40.69 -6.81 14.08
C ILE A 454 40.58 -7.42 15.48
N LEU A 455 39.35 -7.67 15.95
CA LEU A 455 39.08 -8.08 17.33
C LEU A 455 39.28 -9.58 17.59
N ASN A 456 39.09 -10.47 16.59
CA ASN A 456 39.37 -11.92 16.71
C ASN A 456 39.19 -12.69 15.38
N GLN A 457 40.16 -13.54 15.02
CA GLN A 457 40.17 -14.40 13.81
C GLN A 457 39.44 -15.75 14.00
N GLU A 458 38.32 -15.79 14.73
CA GLU A 458 37.61 -17.06 14.94
C GLU A 458 36.92 -17.57 13.66
N LYS A 459 36.91 -18.90 13.48
CA LYS A 459 36.29 -19.62 12.36
C LYS A 459 34.78 -19.36 12.35
N GLY A 460 34.33 -18.40 11.54
CA GLY A 460 32.90 -18.11 11.33
C GLY A 460 32.56 -16.66 10.99
N LYS A 461 33.48 -15.72 11.22
CA LYS A 461 33.30 -14.30 10.82
C LYS A 461 33.64 -14.09 9.34
N LYS A 462 32.96 -13.17 8.65
CA LYS A 462 33.17 -12.89 7.22
C LYS A 462 34.62 -12.47 6.95
N LYS A 463 35.43 -13.41 6.44
CA LYS A 463 36.87 -13.25 6.17
C LYS A 463 37.18 -12.15 5.15
N TRP A 464 36.25 -11.80 4.26
CA TRP A 464 36.55 -10.95 3.10
C TRP A 464 36.94 -9.51 3.48
N LEU A 465 36.34 -8.92 4.52
CA LEU A 465 36.66 -7.55 4.95
C LEU A 465 37.91 -7.54 5.84
N VAL A 466 38.08 -8.59 6.66
CA VAL A 466 39.29 -8.84 7.45
C VAL A 466 40.50 -9.03 6.55
N SER A 467 40.39 -9.77 5.43
CA SER A 467 41.48 -9.95 4.47
C SER A 467 41.82 -8.67 3.71
N THR A 468 40.83 -7.84 3.37
CA THR A 468 41.08 -6.54 2.72
C THR A 468 41.80 -5.57 3.66
N LEU A 469 41.47 -5.59 4.95
CA LEU A 469 42.09 -4.71 5.96
C LEU A 469 43.43 -5.24 6.50
N ALA A 470 43.77 -6.51 6.27
CA ALA A 470 44.95 -7.17 6.87
C ALA A 470 46.30 -6.56 6.45
N ASN A 471 46.33 -5.80 5.34
CA ASN A 471 47.55 -5.22 4.77
C ASN A 471 47.49 -3.69 4.62
N ILE A 472 46.48 -3.03 5.20
CA ILE A 472 46.27 -1.59 4.97
C ILE A 472 46.94 -0.78 6.07
N PHE A 473 47.94 0.03 5.70
CA PHE A 473 48.43 1.09 6.57
C PHE A 473 47.46 2.27 6.51
N ILE A 474 46.77 2.53 7.63
CA ILE A 474 45.81 3.63 7.74
C ILE A 474 46.57 4.85 8.25
N SER A 475 46.55 5.94 7.46
CA SER A 475 47.00 7.24 7.99
C SER A 475 46.15 7.58 9.21
N LYS A 476 46.78 7.95 10.32
CA LYS A 476 46.04 8.21 11.57
C LYS A 476 45.21 9.49 11.51
N THR A 477 45.62 10.45 10.70
CA THR A 477 44.96 11.76 10.57
C THR A 477 45.00 12.21 9.12
N SER A 478 44.01 13.03 8.73
CA SER A 478 44.03 13.78 7.47
C SER A 478 44.55 15.20 7.62
N LYS A 479 44.86 15.64 8.85
CA LYS A 479 45.25 17.03 9.16
C LYS A 479 46.60 17.44 8.54
N ASN A 480 47.45 16.46 8.23
CA ASN A 480 48.78 16.70 7.68
C ASN A 480 48.77 16.79 6.15
N ASP A 481 47.63 16.52 5.52
CA ASP A 481 47.46 16.61 4.07
C ASP A 481 47.08 18.04 3.66
N GLU A 482 47.38 18.39 2.41
CA GLU A 482 47.02 19.69 1.85
C GLU A 482 45.49 19.88 1.90
N GLY A 483 45.03 20.97 2.52
CA GLY A 483 43.60 21.23 2.73
C GLY A 483 42.97 20.51 3.93
N GLY A 484 43.70 19.65 4.65
CA GLY A 484 43.25 18.97 5.88
C GLY A 484 42.28 17.81 5.67
N PHE A 485 42.22 17.26 4.45
CA PHE A 485 41.38 16.13 4.08
C PHE A 485 42.14 15.17 3.18
N LYS A 486 41.66 13.93 3.08
CA LYS A 486 42.10 12.96 2.07
C LYS A 486 41.01 12.70 1.05
N GLU A 487 41.43 12.36 -0.16
CA GLU A 487 40.56 11.97 -1.25
C GLU A 487 40.81 10.52 -1.66
N GLY A 488 39.78 9.87 -2.19
CA GLY A 488 39.87 8.54 -2.76
C GLY A 488 38.75 8.30 -3.75
N SER A 489 39.06 7.66 -4.87
CA SER A 489 38.09 7.37 -5.93
C SER A 489 38.17 5.94 -6.42
N GLY A 490 37.06 5.40 -6.92
CA GLY A 490 37.04 3.99 -7.29
C GLY A 490 35.85 3.48 -8.06
N ASP A 491 36.10 2.43 -8.84
CA ASP A 491 35.07 1.72 -9.59
C ASP A 491 34.62 0.45 -8.84
N VAL A 492 33.31 0.25 -8.80
CA VAL A 492 32.68 -0.88 -8.12
C VAL A 492 31.74 -1.60 -9.08
N ASN A 493 31.93 -2.91 -9.19
CA ASN A 493 30.99 -3.79 -9.89
C ASN A 493 29.82 -4.14 -8.98
N ARG A 494 28.60 -3.99 -9.50
CA ARG A 494 27.38 -4.33 -8.78
C ARG A 494 27.18 -5.84 -8.75
N ASN A 495 26.91 -6.36 -7.56
CA ASN A 495 26.27 -7.67 -7.44
C ASN A 495 24.75 -7.51 -7.63
N GLN A 496 24.25 -7.86 -8.81
CA GLN A 496 22.83 -7.69 -9.17
C GLN A 496 21.88 -8.61 -8.38
N THR A 497 22.40 -9.64 -7.70
CA THR A 497 21.60 -10.49 -6.79
C THR A 497 21.39 -9.86 -5.41
N LYS A 498 22.09 -8.76 -5.11
CA LYS A 498 22.01 -8.05 -3.83
C LYS A 498 21.25 -6.74 -3.96
N SER A 499 20.78 -6.22 -2.82
CA SER A 499 20.00 -4.99 -2.74
C SER A 499 20.79 -3.76 -3.20
N PHE A 500 20.09 -2.69 -3.55
CA PHE A 500 20.72 -1.38 -3.82
C PHE A 500 21.56 -0.89 -2.63
N PHE A 501 21.13 -1.14 -1.39
CA PHE A 501 21.90 -0.77 -0.19
C PHE A 501 23.21 -1.54 -0.05
N ASN A 502 23.26 -2.81 -0.48
CA ASN A 502 24.54 -3.52 -0.58
C ASN A 502 25.46 -2.84 -1.60
N TYR A 503 24.91 -2.36 -2.71
CA TYR A 503 25.69 -1.66 -3.73
C TYR A 503 26.23 -0.32 -3.23
N LEU A 504 25.42 0.46 -2.51
CA LEU A 504 25.88 1.67 -1.81
C LEU A 504 27.00 1.34 -0.80
N TRP A 505 26.82 0.30 0.00
CA TRP A 505 27.84 -0.16 0.95
C TRP A 505 29.17 -0.52 0.26
N LEU A 506 29.13 -1.24 -0.87
CA LEU A 506 30.35 -1.60 -1.60
C LEU A 506 31.11 -0.36 -2.09
N ASN A 507 30.40 0.65 -2.60
CA ASN A 507 30.98 1.94 -2.98
C ASN A 507 31.58 2.67 -1.77
N LEU A 508 30.82 2.86 -0.71
CA LEU A 508 31.29 3.54 0.50
C LEU A 508 32.53 2.87 1.08
N LYS A 509 32.55 1.53 1.09
CA LYS A 509 33.71 0.76 1.52
C LYS A 509 34.92 0.99 0.60
N ASP A 510 34.77 0.92 -0.72
CA ASP A 510 35.88 1.12 -1.65
C ASP A 510 36.46 2.54 -1.55
N GLY A 511 35.59 3.56 -1.58
CA GLY A 511 35.99 4.95 -1.41
C GLY A 511 36.68 5.21 -0.07
N MET A 512 36.14 4.67 1.03
CA MET A 512 36.76 4.80 2.35
C MET A 512 38.15 4.17 2.37
N LEU A 513 38.29 2.93 1.89
CA LEU A 513 39.58 2.24 1.87
C LEU A 513 40.62 3.04 1.08
N LYS A 514 40.28 3.54 -0.11
CA LYS A 514 41.21 4.33 -0.92
C LYS A 514 41.54 5.70 -0.33
N THR A 515 40.62 6.27 0.44
CA THR A 515 40.83 7.55 1.13
C THR A 515 41.75 7.40 2.35
N VAL A 516 41.63 6.31 3.11
CA VAL A 516 42.35 6.15 4.39
C VAL A 516 43.66 5.36 4.28
N THR A 517 43.84 4.58 3.20
CA THR A 517 45.07 3.84 2.95
C THR A 517 46.18 4.81 2.56
N ALA A 518 47.32 4.78 3.25
CA ALA A 518 48.54 5.35 2.70
C ALA A 518 49.07 4.37 1.65
N LEU A 519 49.19 4.80 0.40
CA LEU A 519 50.07 4.15 -0.55
C LEU A 519 51.48 4.58 -0.16
N ASP A 520 52.31 3.62 0.26
CA ASP A 520 53.77 3.81 0.26
C ASP A 520 54.28 3.91 -1.19
#